data_AF-A0A9W5QSA0-F1
#
_entry.id   AF-A0A9W5QSA0-F1
#
_cell.length_a   1.000
_cell.length_b   1.000
_cell.length_c   1.000
_cell.angle_alpha   90.00
_cell.angle_beta   90.00
_cell.angle_gamma   90.00
#
_symmetry.space_group_name_H-M   'P 1'
#
loop_
_entity.id
_entity.type
_entity.pdbx_description
1 polymer ?
#
loop_
_entity_poly.entity_id
_entity_poly.type
_entity_poly.pdbx_seq_one_letter_code
_entity_poly.pdbx_strand_id
1 'polypeptide(L)' 'LYIKEFENVEHFKIELEKYIDYYNTKRIKAKLKMSPVQYRTHFYQAV' A
#
# COMPACT_ATOMS: atom_id res chain seq x y z
N LEU A 1 8.00 9.45 6.63
CA LEU A 1 8.83 8.24 6.73
C LEU A 1 8.30 7.44 7.91
N TYR A 2 7.96 6.16 7.76
CA TYR A 2 7.38 5.34 8.83
C TYR A 2 8.54 4.76 9.66
N ILE A 3 9.14 5.58 10.51
CA ILE A 3 10.18 5.12 11.45
C ILE A 3 9.44 4.83 12.75
N LYS A 4 9.20 3.55 12.99
CA LYS A 4 8.59 3.05 14.23
C LYS A 4 9.55 2.01 14.79
N GLU A 5 9.81 2.08 16.08
CA GLU A 5 10.55 1.03 16.76
C GLU A 5 9.63 -0.19 16.92
N PHE A 6 10.20 -1.38 16.72
CA PHE A 6 9.45 -2.63 16.84
C PHE A 6 9.92 -3.39 18.07
N GLU A 7 8.97 -3.83 18.88
CA GLU A 7 9.24 -4.57 20.12
C GLU A 7 9.86 -5.95 19.87
N ASN A 8 9.47 -6.61 18.76
CA ASN A 8 10.02 -7.90 18.32
C ASN A 8 9.68 -8.17 16.85
N VAL A 9 10.17 -9.30 16.31
CA VAL A 9 9.98 -9.71 14.91
C VAL A 9 8.51 -9.96 14.56
N GLU A 10 7.71 -10.46 15.50
CA GLU A 10 6.30 -10.76 15.23
C GLU A 10 5.47 -9.48 15.14
N HIS A 11 5.71 -8.53 16.05
CA HIS A 11 5.16 -7.17 15.96
C HIS A 11 5.55 -6.48 14.65
N PHE A 12 6.81 -6.64 14.21
CA PHE A 12 7.26 -6.11 12.92
C PHE A 12 6.46 -6.67 11.74
N LYS A 13 6.23 -7.99 11.67
CA LYS A 13 5.44 -8.61 10.58
C LYS A 13 4.02 -8.04 10.52
N ILE A 14 3.37 -7.91 11.68
CA ILE A 14 2.02 -7.36 11.79
C ILE A 14 1.98 -5.91 11.27
N GLU A 15 2.93 -5.07 11.69
CA GLU A 15 2.99 -3.68 11.23
C GLU A 15 3.36 -3.57 9.74
N LEU A 16 4.20 -4.48 9.23
CA LEU A 16 4.54 -4.55 7.81
C LEU A 16 3.32 -4.89 6.95
N GLU A 17 2.51 -5.88 7.33
CA GLU A 17 1.27 -6.22 6.63
C GLU A 17 0.30 -5.03 6.60
N LYS A 18 0.11 -4.35 7.74
CA LYS A 18 -0.71 -3.13 7.81
C LYS A 18 -0.17 -2.03 6.91
N TYR A 19 1.15 -1.85 6.85
CA TYR A 19 1.78 -0.85 5.99
C TYR A 19 1.57 -1.17 4.51
N ILE A 20 1.72 -2.44 4.11
CA ILE A 20 1.47 -2.90 2.75
C ILE A 20 0.01 -2.65 2.35
N ASP A 21 -0.94 -3.00 3.22
CA ASP A 21 -2.37 -2.75 2.96
C ASP A 21 -2.65 -1.25 2.82
N TYR A 22 -2.18 -0.42 3.76
CA TYR A 22 -2.30 1.04 3.69
C TYR A 22 -1.78 1.60 2.36
N TYR A 23 -0.60 1.16 1.94
CA TYR A 23 0.04 1.65 0.73
C TYR A 23 -0.78 1.28 -0.51
N ASN A 24 -1.19 0.01 -0.60
CA ASN A 24 -1.87 -0.53 -1.78
C ASN A 24 -3.31 -0.04 -1.92
N THR A 25 -4.02 0.23 -0.81
CA THR A 25 -5.44 0.60 -0.86
C THR A 25 -5.67 2.10 -0.69
N LYS A 26 -4.96 2.74 0.25
CA LYS A 26 -5.20 4.14 0.61
C LYS A 26 -4.28 5.10 -0.13
N ARG A 27 -2.98 4.80 -0.21
CA ARG A 27 -2.00 5.71 -0.84
C ARG A 27 -2.19 5.79 -2.37
N ILE A 28 -2.39 4.65 -3.04
CA ILE A 28 -2.65 4.61 -4.49
C ILE A 28 -3.89 5.44 -4.83
N LYS A 29 -4.98 5.27 -4.07
CA LYS A 29 -6.22 6.04 -4.27
C LYS A 29 -6.03 7.54 -4.03
N ALA A 30 -5.32 7.92 -2.97
CA ALA A 30 -5.07 9.33 -2.68
C ALA A 30 -4.18 10.01 -3.73
N LYS A 31 -3.13 9.32 -4.22
CA LYS A 31 -2.16 9.90 -5.17
C LYS A 31 -2.68 9.91 -6.61
N LEU A 32 -3.33 8.83 -7.04
CA LEU A 32 -3.71 8.62 -8.44
C LEU A 32 -5.21 8.87 -8.70
N LYS A 33 -6.02 9.07 -7.64
CA LYS A 33 -7.48 9.17 -7.71
C LYS A 33 -8.15 7.94 -8.35
N MET A 34 -7.48 6.79 -8.30
CA MET A 34 -7.92 5.53 -8.90
C MET A 34 -8.13 4.46 -7.83
N SER A 35 -9.08 3.55 -8.04
CA SER A 35 -9.16 2.33 -7.25
C SER A 35 -7.95 1.43 -7.53
N PRO A 36 -7.57 0.51 -6.62
CA PRO A 36 -6.47 -0.42 -6.87
C PRO A 36 -6.67 -1.26 -8.14
N VAL A 37 -7.92 -1.61 -8.46
CA VAL A 37 -8.26 -2.34 -9.70
C VAL A 37 -8.01 -1.46 -10.92
N GLN A 38 -8.50 -0.22 -10.92
CA GLN A 38 -8.28 0.72 -12.02
C GLN A 38 -6.79 0.98 -12.25
N TYR A 39 -6.00 1.13 -11.19
CA TYR A 39 -4.56 1.28 -11.30
C TYR A 39 -3.90 0.06 -11.96
N ARG A 40 -4.27 -1.16 -11.54
CA ARG A 40 -3.74 -2.42 -12.11
C ARG A 40 -4.09 -2.57 -13.60
N THR A 41 -5.28 -2.11 -14.02
CA THR A 41 -5.73 -2.23 -15.41
C THR A 41 -5.36 -1.02 -16.27
N HIS A 42 -4.87 0.08 -15.69
CA HIS A 42 -4.56 1.32 -16.41
C HIS A 42 -3.57 1.10 -17.56
N PHE A 43 -2.53 0.29 -17.34
CA PHE A 43 -1.51 0.02 -18.36
C PHE A 43 -2.04 -0.77 -19.56
N TYR A 44 -3.14 -1.51 -19.42
CA TYR A 44 -3.76 -2.24 -20.52
C TYR A 44 -4.73 -1.39 -21.35
N GLN A 45 -5.15 -0.22 -20.85
CA GLN A 45 -6.03 0.72 -21.56
C GLN A 45 -5.26 1.82 -22.30
N ALA A 46 -3.98 2.00 -22.02
CA ALA A 46 -3.12 3.00 -22.66
C ALA A 46 -2.38 2.47 -23.90
N VAL A 47 -2.75 1.26 -24.37
CA VAL A 47 -2.21 0.60 -25.56
C VAL A 47 -3.30 0.55 -26.63
#